data_AF-A0A9D2RKQ9-F1
#
_entry.id   AF-A0A9D2RKQ9-F1
#
_cell.length_a   1.000
_cell.length_b   1.000
_cell.length_c   1.000
_cell.angle_alpha   90.00
_cell.angle_beta   90.00
_cell.angle_gamma   90.00
#
_symmetry.space_group_name_H-M   'P 1'
#
loop_
_entity.id
_entity.type
_entity.pdbx_description
1 polymer ?
#
loop_
_entity_poly.entity_id
_entity_poly.type
_entity_poly.pdbx_seq_one_letter_code
_entity_poly.pdbx_strand_id
1 'polypeptide(L)'
;MRISELKQKEIINVKDCKRLGFAGDVDFDMKTGCLLALIVPGPGCICGFLGREKEYVIPFCDICQVGEDIILVDVKEKEVTGKIV
;
A
#
# COMPACT_ATOMS: atom_id res chain seq x y z
N MET A 1 5.02 -9.03 -14.77
CA MET A 1 3.83 -8.81 -13.94
C MET A 1 3.05 -7.64 -14.50
N ARG A 2 1.74 -7.78 -14.66
CA ARG A 2 0.85 -6.69 -15.08
C ARG A 2 0.37 -5.90 -13.86
N ILE A 3 0.08 -4.62 -14.03
CA ILE A 3 -0.48 -3.78 -12.94
C ILE A 3 -1.80 -4.39 -12.43
N SER A 4 -2.61 -4.99 -13.30
CA SER A 4 -3.84 -5.68 -12.92
C SER A 4 -3.61 -6.85 -11.96
N GLU A 5 -2.50 -7.59 -12.12
CA GLU A 5 -2.12 -8.69 -11.22
C GLU A 5 -1.62 -8.14 -9.88
N LEU A 6 -0.89 -7.02 -9.91
CA LEU A 6 -0.42 -6.36 -8.69
C LEU A 6 -1.58 -5.91 -7.80
N LYS A 7 -2.65 -5.37 -8.42
CA LYS A 7 -3.88 -4.94 -7.71
C LYS A 7 -4.66 -6.09 -7.05
N GLN A 8 -4.40 -7.33 -7.44
CA GLN A 8 -5.03 -8.52 -6.86
C GLN A 8 -4.26 -9.10 -5.68
N LYS A 9 -3.04 -8.62 -5.42
CA LYS A 9 -2.19 -9.14 -4.35
C LYS A 9 -2.51 -8.50 -3.01
N GLU A 10 -2.57 -9.33 -1.98
CA GLU A 10 -2.75 -8.90 -0.60
C GLU A 10 -1.43 -8.40 -0.01
N ILE A 11 -1.47 -7.28 0.69
CA ILE A 11 -0.31 -6.66 1.29
C ILE A 11 -0.31 -6.91 2.80
N ILE A 12 0.76 -7.52 3.29
CA ILE A 12 0.92 -7.93 4.69
C ILE A 12 2.21 -7.33 5.24
N ASN A 13 2.12 -6.69 6.41
CA ASN A 13 3.28 -6.16 7.10
C ASN A 13 3.99 -7.29 7.87
N VAL A 14 5.30 -7.43 7.67
CA VAL A 14 6.11 -8.49 8.30
C VAL A 14 6.37 -8.24 9.79
N LYS A 15 6.25 -6.99 10.26
CA LYS A 15 6.52 -6.64 11.67
C LYS A 15 5.44 -7.12 12.64
N ASP A 16 4.18 -6.98 12.23
CA ASP A 16 3.01 -7.23 13.07
C ASP A 16 2.05 -8.27 12.45
N CYS A 17 2.41 -8.83 11.29
CA CYS A 17 1.59 -9.73 10.48
C CYS A 17 0.22 -9.13 10.11
N LYS A 18 0.08 -7.80 10.15
CA LYS A 18 -1.18 -7.14 9.87
C LYS A 18 -1.42 -7.06 8.38
N ARG A 19 -2.64 -7.43 7.98
CA ARG A 19 -3.15 -7.18 6.63
C ARG A 19 -3.42 -5.69 6.45
N LEU A 20 -2.72 -5.07 5.50
CA LEU A 20 -2.93 -3.66 5.14
C LEU A 20 -4.05 -3.49 4.12
N GLY A 21 -4.23 -4.47 3.22
CA GLY A 21 -5.27 -4.44 2.19
C GLY A 21 -4.78 -5.03 0.87
N PHE A 22 -5.38 -4.60 -0.23
CA PHE A 22 -4.93 -4.90 -1.60
C PHE A 22 -4.34 -3.65 -2.24
N ALA A 23 -3.39 -3.78 -3.16
CA ALA A 23 -2.89 -2.62 -3.89
C ALA A 23 -4.03 -1.95 -4.68
N GLY A 24 -4.36 -0.70 -4.34
CA GLY A 24 -5.36 0.11 -5.04
C GLY A 24 -4.75 0.83 -6.24
N ASP A 25 -3.59 1.45 -6.02
CA ASP A 25 -2.86 2.17 -7.06
C ASP A 25 -1.34 2.10 -6.90
N VAL A 26 -0.63 2.71 -7.84
CA VAL A 26 0.83 2.70 -7.95
C VAL A 26 1.34 4.11 -8.26
N ASP A 27 2.35 4.56 -7.53
CA ASP A 27 3.02 5.84 -7.78
C ASP A 27 4.27 5.63 -8.63
N PHE A 28 4.46 6.44 -9.66
CA PHE A 28 5.57 6.31 -10.62
C PHE A 28 6.32 7.62 -10.79
N ASP A 29 7.64 7.53 -10.88
CA ASP A 29 8.45 8.62 -11.36
C ASP A 29 8.25 8.80 -12.87
N MET A 30 7.64 9.92 -13.27
CA MET A 30 7.36 10.20 -14.69
C MET A 30 8.62 10.38 -15.56
N LYS A 31 9.77 10.67 -14.97
CA LYS A 31 11.03 10.85 -15.71
C LYS A 31 11.73 9.52 -15.96
N THR A 32 11.73 8.63 -14.97
CA THR A 32 12.45 7.34 -15.03
C THR A 32 11.55 6.16 -15.38
N GLY A 33 10.23 6.28 -15.18
CA GLY A 33 9.26 5.20 -15.29
C GLY A 33 9.32 4.20 -14.12
N CYS A 34 10.12 4.48 -13.09
CA CYS A 34 10.27 3.59 -11.95
C CYS A 34 9.09 3.68 -10.98
N LEU A 35 8.67 2.53 -10.44
CA LEU A 35 7.66 2.45 -9.39
C LEU A 35 8.26 3.01 -8.08
N LEU A 36 7.63 4.03 -7.52
CA LEU A 36 8.05 4.69 -6.28
C LEU A 36 7.35 4.10 -5.06
N ALA A 37 6.04 3.84 -5.15
CA ALA A 37 5.25 3.32 -4.04
C ALA A 37 4.01 2.54 -4.49
N LEU A 38 3.51 1.66 -3.62
CA LEU A 38 2.18 1.05 -3.71
C LEU A 38 1.21 1.85 -2.84
N ILE A 39 0.04 2.14 -3.38
CA ILE A 39 -1.05 2.82 -2.67
C ILE A 39 -2.08 1.76 -2.27
N VAL A 40 -2.31 1.61 -0.97
CA VAL A 40 -3.30 0.68 -0.43
C VAL A 40 -4.39 1.50 0.24
N PRO A 41 -5.66 1.38 -0.19
CA PRO A 41 -6.76 2.02 0.50
C PRO A 41 -6.84 1.44 1.91
N GLY A 42 -6.76 2.29 2.93
CA GLY A 42 -6.88 1.83 4.31
C GLY A 42 -8.32 1.50 4.68
N PRO A 43 -8.53 0.97 5.90
CA PRO A 43 -9.85 0.56 6.35
C PRO A 43 -10.83 1.75 6.32
N GLY A 44 -11.90 1.61 5.54
CA GLY A 44 -12.94 2.63 5.41
C GLY A 44 -13.62 2.91 6.75
N CYS A 45 -13.92 4.20 6.99
CA CYS A 45 -14.67 4.63 8.17
C CYS A 45 -16.15 4.24 8.02
N ILE A 46 -16.51 3.07 8.54
CA ILE A 46 -17.91 2.71 8.77
C ILE A 46 -18.42 3.62 9.91
N CYS A 47 -19.47 4.41 9.66
CA CYS A 47 -20.08 5.42 10.55
C CYS A 47 -19.47 6.84 10.56
N GLY A 48 -19.45 7.53 9.41
CA GLY A 48 -19.91 8.92 9.21
C GLY A 48 -19.46 10.09 10.11
N PHE A 49 -18.61 9.90 11.11
CA PHE A 49 -18.35 10.93 12.13
C PHE A 49 -16.89 11.16 12.50
N LEU A 50 -15.90 10.40 12.03
CA LEU A 50 -14.50 10.70 12.35
C LEU A 50 -13.48 10.08 11.36
N GLY A 51 -12.86 10.93 10.55
CA GLY A 51 -11.57 10.64 9.90
C GLY A 51 -11.61 10.48 8.37
N ARG A 52 -10.77 11.24 7.67
CA ARG A 52 -10.49 11.10 6.23
C ARG A 52 -10.02 9.67 5.92
N GLU A 53 -10.33 9.18 4.72
CA GLU A 53 -9.76 7.94 4.18
C GLU A 53 -8.24 7.98 4.35
N LYS A 54 -7.70 7.07 5.15
CA LYS A 54 -6.27 6.91 5.36
C LYS A 54 -5.78 5.94 4.32
N GLU A 55 -5.03 6.40 3.34
CA GLU A 55 -4.31 5.51 2.43
C GLU A 55 -2.97 5.13 3.05
N TYR A 56 -2.53 3.91 2.77
CA TYR A 56 -1.16 3.51 3.03
C TYR A 56 -0.31 3.73 1.77
N VAL A 57 0.70 4.59 1.86
CA VAL A 57 1.71 4.78 0.82
C VAL A 57 2.95 3.96 1.18
N ILE A 58 3.16 2.85 0.48
CA ILE A 58 4.23 1.89 0.77
C ILE A 58 5.37 2.11 -0.23
N PRO A 59 6.50 2.71 0.18
CA PRO A 59 7.65 2.89 -0.69
C PRO A 59 8.12 1.56 -1.28
N PHE A 60 8.58 1.58 -2.53
CA PHE A 60 9.10 0.39 -3.19
C PHE A 60 10.29 -0.22 -2.43
N CYS A 61 11.08 0.60 -1.72
CA CYS A 61 12.19 0.13 -0.88
C CYS A 61 11.77 -0.69 0.34
N ASP A 62 10.51 -0.57 0.77
CA ASP A 62 9.98 -1.27 1.94
C ASP A 62 9.32 -2.61 1.55
N ILE A 63 9.27 -2.95 0.26
CA ILE A 63 8.79 -4.24 -0.22
C ILE A 63 9.88 -5.29 0.02
N CYS A 64 9.58 -6.27 0.88
CA CYS A 64 10.50 -7.36 1.20
C CYS A 64 10.43 -8.49 0.18
N GLN A 65 9.22 -8.84 -0.26
CA GLN A 65 8.99 -9.98 -1.15
C GLN A 65 7.69 -9.82 -1.92
N VAL A 66 7.72 -10.17 -3.21
CA VAL A 66 6.53 -10.24 -4.07
C VAL A 66 6.28 -11.70 -4.42
N GLY A 67 5.24 -12.29 -3.83
CA GLY A 67 4.77 -13.64 -4.12
C GLY A 67 3.69 -13.68 -5.20
N GLU A 68 3.07 -14.84 -5.38
CA GLU A 68 1.97 -15.06 -6.32
C GLU A 68 0.67 -14.38 -5.86
N ASP A 69 0.35 -14.44 -4.56
CA ASP A 69 -0.86 -13.82 -4.00
C ASP A 69 -0.57 -12.70 -3.00
N ILE A 70 0.62 -12.70 -2.39
CA ILE A 70 0.96 -11.84 -1.25
C ILE A 70 2.19 -10.99 -1.56
N ILE A 71 2.15 -9.73 -1.16
CA ILE A 71 3.31 -8.83 -1.08
C ILE A 71 3.62 -8.59 0.39
N LEU A 72 4.84 -8.95 0.80
CA LEU A 72 5.35 -8.70 2.14
C LEU A 72 6.06 -7.35 2.18
N VAL A 73 5.71 -6.54 3.16
CA VAL A 73 6.26 -5.19 3.33
C VAL A 73 6.76 -4.99 4.75
N ASP A 74 7.79 -4.19 4.93
CA ASP A 74 8.32 -3.82 6.25
C ASP A 74 8.12 -2.32 6.50
N VAL A 75 6.93 -1.96 6.98
CA VAL A 75 6.55 -0.56 7.18
C VAL A 75 6.17 -0.27 8.64
N LYS A 76 6.39 0.98 9.08
CA LYS A 76 5.90 1.46 10.37
C LYS A 76 4.57 2.19 10.17
N GLU A 77 3.47 1.69 10.74
CA GLU A 77 2.12 2.23 10.49
C GLU A 77 1.96 3.77 10.63
N LYS A 78 2.77 4.42 11.47
CA LYS A 78 2.71 5.88 11.69
C LYS A 78 3.32 6.71 10.54
N GLU A 79 4.13 6.11 9.68
CA GLU A 79 4.85 6.80 8.59
C GLU A 79 4.13 6.69 7.23
N VAL A 80 3.11 5.81 7.13
CA VAL A 80 2.52 5.36 5.87
C VAL A 80 1.20 6.09 5.54
N THR A 81 0.61 6.80 6.50
CA THR A 81 -0.59 7.62 6.27
C THR A 81 -0.25 8.96 5.62
N GLY A 82 -0.29 9.01 4.29
CA GLY A 82 -0.28 10.26 3.55
C GLY A 82 -1.58 11.03 3.78
N LYS A 83 -1.50 12.33 4.10
CA LYS A 83 -2.64 13.24 4.01
C LYS A 83 -2.81 13.64 2.55
N ILE A 84 -3.93 13.31 1.92
CA ILE A 84 -4.36 14.10 0.76
C ILE A 84 -4.93 15.42 1.33
N VAL A 85 -4.36 16.52 0.82
CA VAL A 85 -4.68 17.91 1.18
C VAL A 85 -6.16 18.17 0.92
#